data_AF-A0A534CLV1-F1
#
_entry.id   AF-A0A534CLV1-F1
#
_cell.length_a   1.000
_cell.length_b   1.000
_cell.length_c   1.000
_cell.angle_alpha   90.00
_cell.angle_beta   90.00
_cell.angle_gamma   90.00
#
_symmetry.space_group_name_H-M   'P 1'
#
loop_
_entity.id
_entity.type
_entity.pdbx_description
1 polymer ?
#
loop_
_entity_poly.entity_id
_entity_poly.type
_entity_poly.pdbx_seq_one_letter_code
_entity_poly.pdbx_strand_id
1 'polypeptide(L)'
;MDDPGSLISYTDLRGLKRLREEGRIVDGMLPKAKAIEDAIRGGVRRVHVVSYNSPEGILGEVFTNEGTGTLIVADVNALSPAEQQGAQQQ
;
A
#
# COMPACT_ATOMS: atom_id res chain seq x y z
N MET A 1 16.73 -1.82 -6.68
CA MET A 1 15.49 -2.61 -6.53
C MET A 1 15.64 -3.67 -5.44
N ASP A 2 16.47 -3.42 -4.41
CA ASP A 2 16.62 -4.31 -3.25
C ASP A 2 17.07 -3.43 -2.07
N ASP A 3 16.24 -2.45 -1.71
CA ASP A 3 16.42 -1.71 -0.46
C ASP A 3 15.18 -1.97 0.38
N PRO A 4 15.24 -2.88 1.38
CA PRO A 4 14.09 -3.22 2.20
C PRO A 4 13.53 -2.01 2.97
N GLY A 5 14.30 -0.92 3.12
CA GLY A 5 13.86 0.35 3.69
C GLY A 5 12.99 1.21 2.74
N SER A 6 12.84 0.82 1.48
CA SER A 6 12.00 1.54 0.50
C SER A 6 10.56 1.00 0.45
N LEU A 7 10.26 -0.10 1.15
CA LEU A 7 8.91 -0.64 1.25
C LEU A 7 8.02 0.35 2.01
N ILE A 8 6.91 0.73 1.41
CA ILE A 8 5.91 1.57 2.06
C ILE A 8 4.81 0.62 2.53
N SER A 9 4.73 0.38 3.84
CA SER A 9 3.71 -0.53 4.39
C SER A 9 2.29 0.00 4.21
N TYR A 10 2.10 1.33 4.27
CA TYR A 10 0.79 1.96 4.16
C TYR A 10 0.90 3.36 3.53
N THR A 11 -0.10 3.74 2.74
CA THR A 11 -0.21 5.08 2.17
C THR A 11 -1.68 5.44 1.88
N ASP A 12 -1.95 6.71 1.63
CA ASP A 12 -3.25 7.18 1.15
C ASP A 12 -3.17 7.64 -0.31
N LEU A 13 -4.29 8.09 -0.89
CA LEU A 13 -4.31 8.61 -2.25
C LEU A 13 -3.37 9.81 -2.45
N ARG A 14 -3.15 10.62 -1.40
CA ARG A 14 -2.20 11.74 -1.45
C ARG A 14 -0.76 11.24 -1.52
N GLY A 15 -0.41 10.27 -0.68
CA GLY A 15 0.89 9.61 -0.70
C GLY A 15 1.13 8.89 -2.02
N LEU A 16 0.15 8.17 -2.55
CA LEU A 16 0.25 7.52 -3.87
C LEU A 16 0.49 8.55 -4.99
N LYS A 17 -0.20 9.69 -4.97
CA LYS A 17 0.04 10.79 -5.91
C LYS A 17 1.45 11.36 -5.78
N ARG A 18 1.91 11.59 -4.55
CA ARG A 18 3.27 12.08 -4.26
C ARG A 18 4.33 11.12 -4.80
N LEU A 19 4.21 9.82 -4.56
CA LEU A 19 5.14 8.81 -5.06
C LEU A 19 5.21 8.77 -6.59
N ARG A 20 4.07 9.01 -7.26
CA ARG A 20 4.03 9.16 -8.72
C ARG A 20 4.77 10.41 -9.18
N GLU A 21 4.56 11.55 -8.53
CA GLU A 21 5.22 12.83 -8.85
C GLU A 21 6.73 12.80 -8.58
N GLU A 22 7.16 12.09 -7.54
CA GLU A 22 8.57 11.85 -7.21
C GLU A 22 9.24 10.82 -8.14
N GLY A 23 8.52 10.23 -9.10
CA GLY A 23 9.06 9.23 -10.02
C GLY A 23 9.37 7.87 -9.37
N ARG A 24 8.84 7.61 -8.15
CA ARG A 24 9.04 6.35 -7.42
C ARG A 24 8.12 5.22 -7.89
N ILE A 25 7.05 5.56 -8.63
CA ILE A 25 6.14 4.62 -9.29
C ILE A 25 6.52 4.55 -10.76
N VAL A 26 7.06 3.40 -11.19
CA VAL A 26 7.59 3.22 -12.55
C VAL A 26 6.93 2.05 -13.27
N ASP A 27 6.98 2.11 -14.61
CA ASP A 27 6.61 1.01 -15.50
C ASP A 27 5.22 0.42 -15.20
N GLY A 28 5.10 -0.89 -15.02
CA GLY A 28 3.86 -1.59 -14.75
C GLY A 28 3.13 -1.17 -13.47
N MET A 29 3.77 -0.41 -12.57
CA MET A 29 3.11 0.16 -11.41
C MET A 29 2.28 1.40 -11.72
N LEU A 30 2.53 2.11 -12.82
CA LEU A 30 1.71 3.26 -13.24
C LEU A 30 0.24 2.87 -13.53
N PRO A 31 -0.06 1.86 -14.37
CA PRO A 31 -1.43 1.42 -14.58
C PRO A 31 -2.07 0.81 -13.32
N LYS A 32 -1.27 0.17 -12.45
CA LYS A 32 -1.75 -0.37 -11.17
C LYS A 32 -2.13 0.75 -10.20
N ALA A 33 -1.30 1.78 -10.07
CA ALA A 33 -1.58 2.95 -9.24
C ALA A 33 -2.87 3.67 -9.70
N LYS A 34 -3.09 3.78 -11.02
CA LYS A 34 -4.34 4.30 -11.55
C LYS A 34 -5.54 3.42 -11.18
N ALA A 35 -5.45 2.11 -11.35
CA ALA A 35 -6.52 1.20 -10.99
C ALA A 35 -6.84 1.22 -9.48
N ILE A 36 -5.83 1.35 -8.63
CA ILE A 36 -5.98 1.51 -7.17
C ILE A 36 -6.74 2.81 -6.86
N GLU A 37 -6.35 3.92 -7.48
CA GLU A 37 -7.05 5.20 -7.32
C GLU A 37 -8.51 5.11 -7.76
N ASP A 38 -8.77 4.55 -8.95
CA ASP A 38 -10.12 4.39 -9.50
C ASP A 38 -10.99 3.48 -8.60
N ALA A 39 -10.43 2.38 -8.07
CA ALA A 39 -11.12 1.48 -7.15
C ALA A 39 -11.52 2.16 -5.84
N ILE A 40 -10.60 2.89 -5.21
CA ILE A 40 -10.85 3.60 -3.94
C ILE A 40 -11.89 4.70 -4.15
N ARG A 41 -11.78 5.48 -5.24
CA ARG A 41 -12.79 6.50 -5.60
C ARG A 41 -14.15 5.88 -5.91
N GLY A 42 -14.17 4.63 -6.40
CA GLY A 42 -15.38 3.83 -6.63
C GLY A 42 -16.01 3.23 -5.38
N GLY A 43 -15.47 3.51 -4.17
CA GLY A 43 -16.03 3.06 -2.90
C GLY A 43 -15.34 1.83 -2.30
N VAL A 44 -14.26 1.33 -2.91
CA VAL A 44 -13.42 0.32 -2.26
C VAL A 44 -12.74 0.91 -1.04
N ARG A 45 -12.92 0.28 0.12
CA ARG A 45 -12.41 0.80 1.40
C ARG A 45 -10.88 0.80 1.48
N ARG A 46 -10.24 -0.24 0.95
CA ARG A 46 -8.80 -0.44 0.99
C ARG A 46 -8.33 -1.38 -0.12
N VAL A 47 -7.11 -1.17 -0.59
CA VAL A 47 -6.45 -2.03 -1.58
C VAL A 47 -5.11 -2.49 -1.01
N HIS A 48 -4.83 -3.78 -1.13
CA HIS A 48 -3.55 -4.37 -0.72
C HIS A 48 -2.74 -4.72 -1.96
N VAL A 49 -1.51 -4.22 -2.05
CA VAL A 49 -0.56 -4.55 -3.12
C VAL A 49 0.45 -5.52 -2.54
N VAL A 50 0.39 -6.78 -2.97
CA VAL A 50 1.19 -7.87 -2.42
C VAL A 50 2.19 -8.37 -3.46
N SER A 51 3.42 -8.64 -3.02
CA SER A 51 4.47 -9.22 -3.86
C SER A 51 4.21 -10.70 -4.14
N TYR A 52 4.31 -11.11 -5.41
CA TYR A 52 4.12 -12.51 -5.82
C TYR A 52 5.22 -13.45 -5.30
N ASN A 53 6.39 -12.90 -4.95
CA ASN A 53 7.57 -13.63 -4.53
C ASN A 53 7.57 -13.98 -3.04
N SER A 54 6.53 -13.57 -2.28
CA SER A 54 6.41 -13.88 -0.86
C SER A 54 5.64 -15.20 -0.69
N PRO A 55 6.26 -16.25 -0.12
CA PRO A 55 5.66 -17.59 -0.01
C PRO A 55 4.36 -17.64 0.81
N GLU A 56 4.18 -16.68 1.72
CA GLU A 56 2.96 -16.52 2.52
C GLU A 56 2.20 -15.23 2.18
N GLY A 57 2.47 -14.61 1.02
CA GLY A 57 2.08 -13.22 0.73
C GLY A 57 0.61 -12.89 1.00
N ILE A 58 -0.33 -13.70 0.48
CA ILE A 58 -1.77 -13.42 0.65
C ILE A 58 -2.25 -13.69 2.07
N LEU A 59 -1.82 -14.80 2.68
CA LEU A 59 -2.26 -15.16 4.03
C LEU A 59 -1.65 -14.23 5.07
N GLY A 60 -0.37 -13.90 4.94
CA GLY A 60 0.30 -12.88 5.75
C GLY A 60 -0.42 -11.54 5.65
N GLU A 61 -0.74 -11.06 4.46
CA GLU A 61 -1.44 -9.78 4.28
C GLU A 61 -2.85 -9.76 4.89
N VAL A 62 -3.56 -10.88 4.90
CA VAL A 62 -4.91 -10.97 5.48
C VAL A 62 -4.88 -11.12 7.00
N PHE A 63 -3.86 -11.78 7.54
CA PHE A 63 -3.79 -12.17 8.95
C PHE A 63 -2.79 -11.35 9.78
N THR A 64 -1.96 -10.50 9.18
CA THR A 64 -1.02 -9.64 9.89
C THR A 64 -1.19 -8.16 9.51
N ASN A 65 -0.97 -7.29 10.49
CA ASN A 65 -0.92 -5.84 10.25
C ASN A 65 0.48 -5.39 9.81
N GLU A 66 1.47 -6.30 9.84
CA GLU A 66 2.85 -6.14 9.37
C GLU A 66 3.00 -6.76 7.97
N GLY A 67 2.00 -6.55 7.11
CA GLY A 67 1.91 -7.18 5.79
C GLY A 67 3.18 -7.01 4.96
N THR A 68 3.47 -8.00 4.10
CA THR A 68 4.63 -7.97 3.18
C THR A 68 4.43 -7.05 1.97
N GLY A 69 3.32 -6.31 1.96
CA GLY A 69 2.89 -5.46 0.86
C GLY A 69 2.69 -4.00 1.26
N THR A 70 1.92 -3.30 0.42
CA THR A 70 1.50 -1.91 0.64
C THR A 70 -0.02 -1.85 0.76
N LEU A 71 -0.50 -1.32 1.88
CA LEU A 71 -1.91 -1.00 2.09
C LEU A 71 -2.21 0.43 1.61
N ILE A 72 -3.21 0.57 0.74
CA ILE A 72 -3.66 1.88 0.23
C ILE A 72 -5.10 2.14 0.64
N VAL A 73 -5.33 3.30 1.26
CA VAL A 73 -6.65 3.77 1.71
C VAL A 73 -6.99 5.15 1.12
N ALA A 74 -8.24 5.58 1.26
CA ALA A 74 -8.65 6.93 0.85
C ALA A 74 -7.93 8.01 1.67
N ASP A 75 -7.85 7.81 2.98
CA ASP A 75 -7.20 8.69 3.94
C ASP A 75 -6.64 7.84 5.10
N VAL A 76 -5.44 8.16 5.58
CA VAL A 76 -4.76 7.39 6.65
C VAL A 76 -5.52 7.39 7.98
N ASN A 77 -6.41 8.36 8.22
CA ASN A 77 -7.26 8.36 9.42
C ASN A 77 -8.37 7.30 9.36
N ALA A 78 -8.60 6.67 8.21
CA ALA A 78 -9.52 5.54 8.07
C ALA A 78 -8.90 4.20 8.52
N LEU A 79 -7.59 4.18 8.83
CA LEU A 79 -6.92 2.99 9.37
C LEU A 79 -7.41 2.68 10.78
N SER A 80 -7.50 1.38 11.08
CA SER A 80 -7.83 0.89 12.41
C SER A 80 -6.72 1.27 13.42
N PRO A 81 -7.01 1.42 14.72
CA PRO A 81 -5.98 1.73 15.73
C PRO A 81 -4.78 0.75 15.71
N ALA A 82 -5.05 -0.53 15.43
CA ALA A 82 -4.01 -1.56 15.30
C ALA A 82 -3.14 -1.38 14.05
N GLU A 83 -3.71 -0.90 12.94
CA GLU A 83 -2.98 -0.58 11.70
C GLU A 83 -2.14 0.71 11.88
N GLN A 84 -2.66 1.67 12.66
CA GLN A 84 -1.94 2.90 13.00
C GLN A 84 -0.72 2.67 13.91
N GLN A 85 -0.76 1.65 14.76
CA GLN A 85 0.38 1.26 15.61
C GLN A 85 1.49 0.57 14.81
N GLY A 86 1.15 -0.30 13.87
CA GLY A 86 2.12 -0.85 12.91
C GLY A 86 2.73 0.23 12.01
N ALA A 87 1.96 1.29 11.77
CA ALA A 87 2.42 2.44 11.02
C ALA A 87 3.46 3.30 11.76
N GLN A 88 3.21 3.63 13.03
CA GLN A 88 4.05 4.55 13.81
C GLN A 88 5.40 3.98 14.26
N GLN A 89 5.68 2.69 14.00
CA GLN A 89 6.92 2.00 14.39
C GLN A 89 7.99 1.99 13.28
N GLN A 90 7.82 2.80 12.22
CA GLN A 90 8.74 2.94 11.09
C GLN A 90 9.26 4.37 10.95
#